data_AF-A0A7C8DVG2-F1
#
_entry.id   AF-A0A7C8DVG2-F1
#
_cell.length_a   1.000
_cell.length_b   1.000
_cell.length_c   1.000
_cell.angle_alpha   90.00
_cell.angle_beta   90.00
_cell.angle_gamma   90.00
#
_symmetry.space_group_name_H-M   'P 1'
#
loop_
_entity.id
_entity.type
_entity.pdbx_description
1 polymer ?
#
loop_
_entity_poly.entity_id
_entity_poly.type
_entity_poly.pdbx_seq_one_letter_code
_entity_poly.pdbx_strand_id
1 'polypeptide(L)'
;MQRLAFIKDNQTSINKAVQNLYKSDYKREPNTDVDQALYDGFMDNADKRIGDQIQNLSIEDLKDFQPKFKNQKLSTLLMHFKARNYPETLTEDEAEDWFETVQGRIQAGENGHTSLDNYYQRIALMRKQYPKKEVLWKQLESYAESFL
;
A
#
# COMPACT_ATOMS: atom_id res chain seq x y z
N MET A 1 3.97 -35.76 26.15
CA MET A 1 2.79 -35.31 26.93
C MET A 1 3.10 -34.30 28.05
N GLN A 2 4.33 -34.22 28.56
CA GLN A 2 4.71 -33.32 29.67
C GLN A 2 4.39 -31.83 29.44
N ARG A 3 4.62 -31.29 28.23
CA ARG A 3 4.32 -29.88 27.90
C ARG A 3 2.83 -29.55 27.94
N LEU A 4 1.99 -30.49 27.50
CA LEU A 4 0.53 -30.31 27.54
C LEU A 4 0.01 -30.33 28.97
N ALA A 5 0.52 -31.24 29.81
CA ALA A 5 0.19 -31.27 31.24
C ALA A 5 0.56 -29.95 31.92
N PHE A 6 1.79 -29.47 31.71
CA PHE A 6 2.24 -28.16 32.21
C PHE A 6 1.32 -27.00 31.81
N ILE A 7 0.88 -26.94 30.54
CA ILE A 7 -0.03 -25.89 30.07
C ILE A 7 -1.39 -25.97 30.76
N LYS A 8 -1.93 -27.18 30.94
CA LYS A 8 -3.21 -27.39 31.64
C LYS A 8 -3.12 -26.95 33.10
N ASP A 9 -2.06 -27.36 33.79
CA ASP A 9 -1.86 -27.08 35.21
C ASP A 9 -1.60 -25.59 35.49
N ASN A 10 -1.14 -24.83 34.48
CA ASN A 10 -0.80 -23.42 34.59
C ASN A 10 -1.69 -22.49 33.73
N GLN A 11 -2.86 -22.97 33.28
CA GLN A 11 -3.69 -22.30 32.28
C GLN A 11 -4.00 -20.83 32.61
N THR A 12 -4.35 -20.54 33.87
CA THR A 12 -4.70 -19.18 34.31
C THR A 12 -3.51 -18.22 34.20
N SER A 13 -2.33 -18.63 34.67
CA SER A 13 -1.12 -17.82 34.64
C SER A 13 -0.61 -17.61 33.21
N ILE A 14 -0.67 -18.66 32.38
CA ILE A 14 -0.31 -18.58 30.96
C ILE A 14 -1.28 -17.66 30.21
N ASN A 15 -2.59 -17.81 30.41
CA ASN A 15 -3.58 -16.93 29.79
C ASN A 15 -3.35 -15.46 30.16
N LYS A 16 -3.06 -15.17 31.43
CA LYS A 16 -2.77 -13.81 31.88
C LYS A 16 -1.49 -13.27 31.25
N ALA A 17 -0.42 -14.06 31.21
CA ALA A 17 0.84 -13.67 30.59
C ALA A 17 0.70 -13.41 29.08
N VAL A 18 0.01 -14.29 28.36
CA VAL A 18 -0.27 -14.13 26.92
C VAL A 18 -1.14 -12.90 26.67
N GLN A 19 -2.23 -12.72 27.43
CA GLN A 19 -3.07 -11.53 27.31
C GLN A 19 -2.26 -10.26 27.55
N ASN A 20 -1.41 -10.21 28.58
CA ASN A 20 -0.59 -9.04 28.87
C ASN A 20 0.44 -8.77 27.76
N LEU A 21 1.02 -9.82 27.17
CA LEU A 21 1.96 -9.70 26.06
C LEU A 21 1.30 -9.09 24.82
N TYR A 22 0.08 -9.50 24.48
CA TYR A 22 -0.62 -9.03 23.27
C TYR A 22 -1.50 -7.80 23.50
N LYS A 23 -1.85 -7.48 24.75
CA LYS A 23 -2.51 -6.21 25.11
C LYS A 23 -1.53 -5.05 25.21
N SER A 24 -0.21 -5.28 25.15
CA SER A 24 0.76 -4.19 25.14
C SER A 24 0.43 -3.22 24.02
N ASP A 25 0.40 -1.92 24.33
CA ASP A 25 0.07 -0.81 23.43
C ASP A 25 1.12 -0.59 22.33
N TYR A 26 1.67 -1.66 21.73
CA TYR A 26 2.41 -1.54 20.48
C TYR A 26 1.41 -1.15 19.40
N LYS A 27 1.07 0.13 19.38
CA LYS A 27 0.33 0.75 18.31
C LYS A 27 1.29 0.78 17.15
N ARG A 28 0.96 0.01 16.11
CA ARG A 28 1.50 0.25 14.79
C ARG A 28 1.29 1.74 14.50
N GLU A 29 2.36 2.48 14.28
CA GLU A 29 2.24 3.85 13.80
C GLU A 29 1.46 3.80 12.48
N PRO A 30 0.33 4.54 12.38
CA PRO A 30 -0.47 4.55 11.16
C PRO A 30 0.42 4.94 9.99
N ASN A 31 0.28 4.25 8.85
CA ASN A 31 1.00 4.67 7.66
C ASN A 31 0.28 5.88 7.04
N THR A 32 1.06 6.90 6.70
CA THR A 32 0.60 8.06 5.93
C THR A 32 0.20 7.66 4.51
N ASP A 33 0.83 6.63 3.94
CA ASP A 33 0.45 6.06 2.65
C ASP A 33 -0.84 5.24 2.75
N VAL A 34 -1.87 5.68 2.03
CA VAL A 34 -3.17 5.00 1.97
C VAL A 34 -3.07 3.58 1.40
N ASP A 35 -2.09 3.29 0.53
CA ASP A 35 -1.85 1.94 0.00
C ASP A 35 -1.33 0.98 1.09
N GLN A 36 -0.83 1.50 2.21
CA GLN A 36 -0.25 0.73 3.32
C GLN A 36 -1.13 0.79 4.59
N ALA A 37 -2.31 1.40 4.49
CA ALA A 37 -3.22 1.65 5.61
C ALA A 37 -4.30 0.56 5.81
N LEU A 38 -4.18 -0.60 5.16
CA LEU A 38 -5.20 -1.67 5.20
C LEU A 38 -5.62 -2.09 6.63
N TYR A 39 -4.68 -2.07 7.57
CA TYR A 39 -4.91 -2.49 8.96
C TYR A 39 -5.09 -1.32 9.94
N ASP A 40 -5.25 -0.09 9.44
CA ASP A 40 -5.42 1.10 10.30
C ASP A 40 -6.87 1.29 10.76
N GLY A 41 -7.78 0.39 10.38
CA GLY A 41 -9.17 0.38 10.82
C GLY A 41 -10.06 -0.36 9.84
N PHE A 42 -11.29 -0.64 10.27
CA PHE A 42 -12.31 -1.21 9.40
C PHE A 42 -13.12 -0.09 8.73
N MET A 43 -13.45 -0.31 7.46
CA MET A 43 -14.40 0.52 6.72
C MET A 43 -15.80 0.36 7.33
N ASP A 44 -16.53 1.46 7.49
CA ASP A 44 -17.90 1.40 7.98
C ASP A 44 -18.91 1.08 6.88
N ASN A 45 -20.17 0.82 7.26
CA ASN A 45 -21.20 0.44 6.31
C ASN A 45 -21.57 1.54 5.31
N ALA A 46 -21.33 2.82 5.63
CA ALA A 46 -21.63 3.91 4.71
C ALA A 46 -20.55 3.97 3.62
N ASP A 47 -19.28 3.97 4.02
CA ASP A 47 -18.14 3.94 3.11
C ASP A 47 -18.14 2.66 2.25
N LYS A 48 -18.57 1.53 2.81
CA LYS A 48 -18.71 0.27 2.06
C LYS A 48 -19.69 0.37 0.91
N ARG A 49 -20.86 1.01 1.11
CA ARG A 49 -21.85 1.18 0.03
C ARG A 49 -21.32 2.04 -1.11
N ILE A 50 -20.50 3.04 -0.80
CA ILE A 50 -19.81 3.84 -1.82
C ILE A 50 -18.85 2.95 -2.61
N GLY A 51 -18.08 2.10 -1.92
CA GLY A 51 -17.23 1.08 -2.55
C GLY A 51 -18.01 0.15 -3.49
N ASP A 52 -19.15 -0.36 -3.04
CA ASP A 52 -20.04 -1.21 -3.85
C ASP A 52 -20.60 -0.47 -5.07
N GLN A 53 -20.88 0.84 -4.95
CA GLN A 53 -21.32 1.67 -6.07
C GLN A 53 -20.20 1.81 -7.12
N ILE A 54 -18.97 2.10 -6.69
CA ILE A 54 -17.80 2.26 -7.58
C ILE A 54 -17.60 1.04 -8.48
N GLN A 55 -17.80 -0.17 -7.95
CA GLN A 55 -17.66 -1.42 -8.72
C GLN A 55 -18.65 -1.54 -9.90
N ASN A 56 -19.73 -0.76 -9.90
CA ASN A 56 -20.79 -0.82 -10.90
C ASN A 56 -20.83 0.44 -11.80
N LEU A 57 -19.93 1.41 -11.61
CA LEU A 57 -19.89 2.61 -12.44
C LEU A 57 -19.31 2.29 -13.83
N SER A 58 -19.81 3.00 -14.84
CA SER A 58 -19.10 3.13 -16.11
C SER A 58 -17.86 4.01 -15.94
N ILE A 59 -16.94 3.99 -16.91
CA ILE A 59 -15.76 4.86 -16.91
C ILE A 59 -16.20 6.33 -16.99
N GLU A 60 -17.24 6.60 -17.80
CA GLU A 60 -17.85 7.92 -17.95
C GLU A 60 -18.45 8.41 -16.64
N ASP A 61 -19.22 7.57 -15.92
CA ASP A 61 -19.80 7.93 -14.63
C ASP A 61 -18.73 8.12 -13.54
N LEU A 62 -17.64 7.34 -13.60
CA LEU A 62 -16.52 7.44 -12.66
C LEU A 62 -15.84 8.81 -12.68
N LYS A 63 -15.83 9.48 -13.84
CA LYS A 63 -15.24 10.82 -13.99
C LYS A 63 -15.93 11.87 -13.11
N ASP A 64 -17.26 11.85 -13.08
CA ASP A 64 -18.08 12.81 -12.33
C ASP A 64 -18.41 12.33 -10.91
N PHE A 65 -18.00 11.10 -10.56
CA PHE A 65 -18.28 10.50 -9.27
C PHE A 65 -17.36 11.04 -8.16
N GLN A 66 -17.89 11.98 -7.37
CA GLN A 66 -17.19 12.64 -6.26
C GLN A 66 -17.87 12.33 -4.92
N PRO A 67 -17.71 11.11 -4.38
CA PRO A 67 -18.36 10.70 -3.14
C PRO A 67 -17.76 11.38 -1.91
N LYS A 68 -18.54 11.44 -0.83
CA LYS A 68 -18.05 11.87 0.48
C LYS A 68 -17.84 10.67 1.38
N PHE A 69 -16.59 10.22 1.49
CA PHE A 69 -16.21 9.21 2.46
C PHE A 69 -16.14 9.80 3.87
N LYS A 70 -16.51 8.99 4.85
CA LYS A 70 -16.28 9.31 6.26
C LYS A 70 -14.81 9.08 6.62
N ASN A 71 -14.22 7.98 6.16
CA ASN A 71 -12.78 7.79 6.21
C ASN A 71 -12.10 8.55 5.06
N GLN A 72 -11.46 9.67 5.39
CA GLN A 72 -10.80 10.54 4.41
C GLN A 72 -9.71 9.83 3.58
N LYS A 73 -9.08 8.77 4.11
CA LYS A 73 -8.08 7.98 3.35
C LYS A 73 -8.66 7.34 2.09
N LEU A 74 -9.98 7.09 2.06
CA LEU A 74 -10.65 6.46 0.92
C LEU A 74 -10.78 7.39 -0.29
N SER A 75 -10.81 8.72 -0.09
CA SER A 75 -10.78 9.68 -1.20
C SER A 75 -9.46 9.59 -1.98
N THR A 76 -8.33 9.61 -1.26
CA THR A 76 -7.00 9.42 -1.86
C THR A 76 -6.86 8.03 -2.48
N LEU A 77 -7.43 6.99 -1.84
CA LEU A 77 -7.40 5.63 -2.41
C LEU A 77 -8.22 5.52 -3.71
N LEU A 78 -9.37 6.21 -3.81
CA LEU A 78 -10.16 6.30 -5.04
C LEU A 78 -9.38 7.02 -6.14
N MET A 79 -8.71 8.12 -5.81
CA MET A 79 -7.81 8.82 -6.74
C MET A 79 -6.70 7.90 -7.26
N HIS A 80 -6.01 7.16 -6.37
CA HIS A 80 -4.99 6.18 -6.77
C HIS A 80 -5.56 5.10 -7.70
N PHE A 81 -6.77 4.63 -7.40
CA PHE A 81 -7.47 3.66 -8.24
C PHE A 81 -7.76 4.23 -9.63
N LYS A 82 -8.32 5.44 -9.73
CA LYS A 82 -8.55 6.14 -11.00
C LYS A 82 -7.25 6.30 -11.77
N ALA A 83 -6.20 6.81 -11.13
CA ALA A 83 -4.94 7.11 -11.79
C ALA A 83 -4.23 5.87 -12.36
N ARG A 84 -4.36 4.72 -11.69
CA ARG A 84 -3.73 3.46 -12.13
C ARG A 84 -4.51 2.74 -13.23
N ASN A 85 -5.83 2.89 -13.26
CA ASN A 85 -6.70 2.04 -14.10
C ASN A 85 -7.43 2.84 -15.19
N TYR A 86 -7.79 4.09 -14.92
CA TYR A 86 -8.58 4.98 -15.77
C TYR A 86 -8.06 6.43 -15.67
N PRO A 87 -6.77 6.68 -16.01
CA PRO A 87 -6.13 7.99 -15.81
C PRO A 87 -6.85 9.14 -16.53
N GLU A 88 -7.59 8.86 -17.60
CA GLU A 88 -8.45 9.81 -18.32
C GLU A 88 -9.64 10.36 -17.50
N THR A 89 -9.95 9.72 -16.37
CA THR A 89 -11.03 10.14 -15.47
C THR A 89 -10.56 11.08 -14.36
N LEU A 90 -9.26 11.33 -14.24
CA LEU A 90 -8.72 12.27 -13.25
C LEU A 90 -9.14 13.71 -13.58
N THR A 91 -9.42 14.48 -12.53
CA THR A 91 -9.41 15.95 -12.63
C THR A 91 -7.97 16.46 -12.75
N GLU A 92 -7.80 17.74 -13.06
CA GLU A 92 -6.47 18.38 -13.11
C GLU A 92 -5.78 18.30 -11.75
N ASP A 93 -6.48 18.67 -10.68
CA ASP A 93 -5.97 18.58 -9.29
C ASP A 93 -5.60 17.12 -8.92
N GLU A 94 -6.44 16.14 -9.24
CA GLU A 94 -6.15 14.73 -8.96
C GLU A 94 -4.93 14.22 -9.74
N ALA A 95 -4.71 14.72 -10.97
CA ALA A 95 -3.55 14.37 -11.77
C ALA A 95 -2.25 14.97 -11.21
N GLU A 96 -2.32 16.20 -10.70
CA GLU A 96 -1.20 16.86 -10.01
C GLU A 96 -0.85 16.12 -8.69
N ASP A 97 -1.84 15.86 -7.84
CA ASP A 97 -1.66 15.11 -6.58
C ASP A 97 -1.09 13.70 -6.84
N TRP A 98 -1.55 13.03 -7.90
CA TRP A 98 -1.02 11.73 -8.30
C TRP A 98 0.43 11.83 -8.81
N PHE A 99 0.75 12.87 -9.59
CA PHE A 99 2.13 13.10 -10.04
C PHE A 99 3.07 13.31 -8.85
N GLU A 100 2.70 14.16 -7.88
CA GLU A 100 3.48 14.37 -6.66
C GLU A 100 3.68 13.05 -5.89
N THR A 101 2.61 12.27 -5.72
CA THR A 101 2.66 10.95 -5.09
C THR A 101 3.66 10.02 -5.79
N VAL A 102 3.65 9.97 -7.13
CA VAL A 102 4.58 9.14 -7.89
C VAL A 102 6.01 9.66 -7.73
N GLN A 103 6.24 10.97 -7.86
CA GLN A 103 7.57 11.57 -7.72
C GLN A 103 8.18 11.33 -6.34
N GLY A 104 7.43 11.55 -5.26
CA GLY A 104 7.89 11.28 -3.89
C GLY A 104 8.32 9.83 -3.69
N ARG A 105 7.58 8.88 -4.27
CA ARG A 105 7.90 7.44 -4.22
C ARG A 105 9.16 7.10 -5.01
N ILE A 106 9.28 7.56 -6.25
CA ILE A 106 10.39 7.15 -7.15
C ILE A 106 11.69 7.92 -6.87
N GLN A 107 11.63 9.17 -6.44
CA GLN A 107 12.82 9.98 -6.17
C GLN A 107 13.33 9.75 -4.73
N ALA A 108 12.45 9.94 -3.75
CA ALA A 108 12.85 9.93 -2.33
C ALA A 108 12.60 8.58 -1.64
N GLY A 109 11.91 7.62 -2.28
CA GLY A 109 11.57 6.36 -1.62
C GLY A 109 10.59 6.55 -0.46
N GLU A 110 9.71 7.56 -0.57
CA GLU A 110 8.75 7.89 0.49
C GLU A 110 7.95 6.67 0.91
N ASN A 111 7.53 6.64 2.18
CA ASN A 111 6.74 5.55 2.76
C ASN A 111 7.38 4.15 2.60
N GLY A 112 8.70 4.07 2.40
CA GLY A 112 9.44 2.81 2.25
C GLY A 112 9.40 2.21 0.85
N HIS A 113 8.95 2.97 -0.15
CA HIS A 113 9.05 2.56 -1.56
C HIS A 113 10.52 2.57 -2.02
N THR A 114 10.81 1.84 -3.10
CA THR A 114 12.18 1.79 -3.65
C THR A 114 12.41 2.99 -4.56
N SER A 115 13.35 3.87 -4.19
CA SER A 115 13.78 4.96 -5.06
C SER A 115 14.55 4.46 -6.29
N LEU A 116 14.60 5.27 -7.35
CA LEU A 116 15.33 4.98 -8.58
C LEU A 116 16.82 4.73 -8.31
N ASP A 117 17.45 5.52 -7.43
CA ASP A 117 18.85 5.32 -7.04
C ASP A 117 19.08 3.92 -6.44
N ASN A 118 18.22 3.53 -5.48
CA ASN A 118 18.30 2.21 -4.86
C ASN A 118 18.00 1.08 -5.87
N TYR A 119 17.07 1.32 -6.78
CA TYR A 119 16.71 0.40 -7.85
C TYR A 119 17.89 0.13 -8.79
N TYR A 120 18.56 1.17 -9.31
CA TYR A 120 19.74 1.04 -10.16
C TYR A 120 20.93 0.39 -9.44
N GLN A 121 21.17 0.76 -8.18
CA GLN A 121 22.20 0.09 -7.36
C GLN A 121 21.91 -1.41 -7.22
N ARG A 122 20.64 -1.78 -7.00
CA ARG A 122 20.24 -3.19 -6.90
C ARG A 122 20.42 -3.93 -8.22
N ILE A 123 20.09 -3.32 -9.36
CA ILE A 123 20.35 -3.90 -10.70
C ILE A 123 21.85 -4.13 -10.90
N ALA A 124 22.70 -3.14 -10.60
CA ALA A 124 24.15 -3.27 -10.77
C ALA A 124 24.74 -4.42 -9.94
N LEU A 125 24.27 -4.60 -8.71
CA LEU A 125 24.65 -5.74 -7.85
C LEU A 125 24.17 -7.07 -8.43
N MET A 126 22.90 -7.16 -8.83
CA MET A 126 22.31 -8.39 -9.37
C MET A 126 22.91 -8.77 -10.73
N ARG A 127 23.28 -7.80 -11.57
CA ARG A 127 23.97 -8.02 -12.84
C ARG A 127 25.32 -8.71 -12.64
N LYS A 128 26.09 -8.33 -11.62
CA LYS A 128 27.35 -8.99 -11.27
C LYS A 128 27.13 -10.44 -10.82
N GLN A 129 26.09 -10.69 -10.04
CA GLN A 129 25.77 -12.04 -9.54
C GLN A 129 25.19 -12.95 -10.64
N TYR A 130 24.45 -12.39 -11.59
CA TYR A 130 23.73 -13.11 -12.63
C TYR A 130 23.99 -12.51 -14.02
N PRO A 131 25.23 -12.59 -14.54
CA PRO A 131 25.62 -11.93 -15.79
C PRO A 131 24.91 -12.49 -17.03
N LYS A 132 24.40 -13.73 -16.96
CA LYS A 132 23.64 -14.35 -18.06
C LYS A 132 22.25 -13.74 -18.28
N LYS A 133 21.77 -12.88 -17.37
CA LYS A 133 20.45 -12.21 -17.45
C LYS A 133 20.51 -10.81 -18.05
N GLU A 134 21.53 -10.51 -18.86
CA GLU A 134 21.77 -9.15 -19.37
C GLU A 134 20.58 -8.50 -20.09
N VAL A 135 19.80 -9.29 -20.85
CA VAL A 135 18.57 -8.80 -21.49
C VAL A 135 17.56 -8.27 -20.45
N LEU A 136 17.37 -9.01 -19.35
CA LEU A 136 16.47 -8.60 -18.27
C LEU A 136 16.96 -7.33 -17.59
N TRP A 137 18.27 -7.21 -17.34
CA TRP A 137 18.83 -6.01 -16.69
C TRP A 137 18.63 -4.75 -17.53
N LYS A 138 18.84 -4.85 -18.84
CA LYS A 138 18.56 -3.75 -19.78
C LYS A 138 17.06 -3.39 -19.81
N GLN A 139 16.18 -4.39 -19.80
CA GLN A 139 14.73 -4.14 -19.76
C GLN A 139 14.30 -3.41 -18.47
N LEU A 140 14.88 -3.82 -17.33
CA LEU A 140 14.60 -3.17 -16.04
C LEU A 140 15.14 -1.74 -15.97
N GLU A 141 16.29 -1.45 -16.60
CA GLU A 141 16.84 -0.10 -16.73
C GLU A 141 15.98 0.77 -17.64
N SER A 142 15.63 0.29 -18.85
CA SER A 142 14.76 1.03 -19.78
C SER A 142 13.36 1.29 -19.20
N TYR A 143 12.84 0.40 -18.36
CA TYR A 143 11.59 0.65 -17.65
C TYR A 143 11.71 1.78 -16.63
N ALA A 144 12.84 1.87 -15.92
CA ALA A 144 13.07 2.97 -14.98
C ALA A 144 13.26 4.32 -15.70
N GLU A 145 13.88 4.31 -16.88
CA GLU A 145 14.03 5.50 -17.73
C GLU A 145 12.69 6.07 -18.21
N SER A 146 11.63 5.26 -18.32
CA SER A 146 10.31 5.79 -18.73
C SER A 146 9.63 6.67 -17.67
N PHE A 147 10.21 6.80 -16.48
CA PHE A 147 9.75 7.68 -15.41
C PHE A 147 10.54 8.99 -15.31
N LEU A 148 11.60 9.15 -16.11
CA LEU A 148 12.43 10.36 -16.22
C LEU A 148 11.98 11.22 -17.41
#